data_AF-A0A699X2C8-F1
#
_entry.id   AF-A0A699X2C8-F1
#
_cell.length_a   1.000
_cell.length_b   1.000
_cell.length_c   1.000
_cell.angle_alpha   90.00
_cell.angle_beta   90.00
_cell.angle_gamma   90.00
#
_symmetry.space_group_name_H-M   'P 1'
#
loop_
_entity.id
_entity.type
_entity.pdbx_description
1 polymer ?
#
loop_
_entity_poly.entity_id
_entity_poly.type
_entity_poly.pdbx_seq_one_letter_code
_entity_poly.pdbx_strand_id
1 'polypeptide(L)'
;GGGLVTQFDKDDVEAAGLVKFDFLGLRTLTIIDWAMKTINRDRAKVGEEPLDIAFIPLDDAPTYDLLQKAETTAVFQLESRGMKELIKKLKPDCLEDL
;
A
#
# COMPACT_ATOMS: atom_id res chain seq x y z
N GLY A 1 2.01 -30.04 -12.98
CA GLY A 1 1.74 -29.21 -11.80
C GLY A 1 0.54 -29.80 -11.09
N GLY A 2 0.79 -30.53 -10.00
CA GLY A 2 -0.27 -31.13 -9.19
C GLY A 2 -0.63 -30.18 -8.05
N GLY A 3 -1.58 -29.28 -8.29
CA GLY A 3 -2.25 -28.54 -7.23
C GLY A 3 -3.57 -29.22 -6.93
N LEU A 4 -3.76 -29.71 -5.70
CA LEU A 4 -5.04 -30.21 -5.24
C LEU A 4 -5.99 -29.01 -5.16
N VAL A 5 -6.95 -28.93 -6.08
CA VAL A 5 -7.96 -27.86 -6.13
C VAL A 5 -9.31 -28.43 -5.71
N THR A 6 -10.08 -27.67 -4.95
CA THR A 6 -11.43 -28.06 -4.55
C THR A 6 -12.36 -28.02 -5.76
N GLN A 7 -13.30 -28.97 -5.85
CA GLN A 7 -14.32 -28.99 -6.92
C GLN A 7 -15.46 -27.98 -6.68
N PHE A 8 -15.54 -27.42 -5.47
CA PHE A 8 -16.49 -26.38 -5.08
C PHE A 8 -15.93 -24.99 -5.40
N ASP A 9 -16.82 -24.08 -5.79
CA ASP A 9 -16.48 -22.69 -6.07
C ASP A 9 -16.18 -21.88 -4.80
N LYS A 10 -15.84 -20.60 -4.97
CA LYS A 10 -15.36 -19.71 -3.88
C LYS A 10 -16.38 -19.59 -2.74
N ASP A 11 -17.67 -19.58 -3.06
CA ASP A 11 -18.73 -19.27 -2.11
C ASP A 11 -19.14 -20.52 -1.32
N ASP A 12 -19.12 -21.70 -1.97
CA ASP A 12 -19.45 -22.98 -1.36
C ASP A 12 -18.40 -23.46 -0.32
N VAL A 13 -17.12 -23.13 -0.52
CA VAL A 13 -16.03 -23.50 0.42
C VAL A 13 -16.06 -22.66 1.71
N GLU A 14 -16.45 -21.38 1.62
CA GLU A 14 -16.61 -20.49 2.78
C GLU A 14 -17.83 -20.91 3.62
N ALA A 15 -18.94 -21.25 2.96
CA ALA A 15 -20.14 -21.77 3.63
C ALA A 15 -19.91 -23.10 4.37
N ALA A 16 -18.92 -23.90 3.94
CA ALA A 16 -18.52 -25.15 4.58
C ALA A 16 -17.62 -24.96 5.83
N GLY A 17 -17.29 -23.71 6.22
CA GLY A 17 -16.53 -23.40 7.44
C GLY A 17 -15.02 -23.51 7.31
N LEU A 18 -14.48 -23.48 6.08
CA LEU A 18 -13.04 -23.54 5.84
C LEU A 18 -12.41 -22.15 5.77
N VAL A 19 -11.27 -21.97 6.44
CA VAL A 19 -10.47 -20.74 6.36
C VAL A 19 -9.84 -20.65 4.98
N LYS A 20 -10.14 -19.54 4.30
CA LYS A 20 -9.68 -19.24 2.94
C LYS A 20 -8.70 -18.08 2.95
N PHE A 21 -7.67 -18.19 2.12
CA PHE A 21 -6.82 -17.07 1.74
C PHE A 21 -7.05 -16.75 0.27
N ASP A 22 -7.40 -15.50 -0.02
CA ASP A 22 -7.49 -14.99 -1.39
C ASP A 22 -6.08 -14.64 -1.91
N PHE A 23 -5.76 -15.07 -3.12
CA PHE A 23 -4.59 -14.58 -3.82
C PHE A 23 -4.94 -13.29 -4.53
N LEU A 24 -4.16 -12.24 -4.25
CA LEU A 24 -4.31 -10.94 -4.88
C LEU A 24 -2.97 -10.57 -5.54
N GLY A 25 -2.97 -10.38 -6.86
CA GLY A 25 -1.76 -10.16 -7.66
C GLY A 25 -1.13 -8.77 -7.54
N LEU A 26 -1.37 -8.04 -6.44
CA LEU A 26 -0.82 -6.70 -6.25
C LEU A 26 0.66 -6.76 -5.86
N ARG A 27 1.47 -6.01 -6.60
CA ARG A 27 2.91 -5.86 -6.32
C ARG A 27 3.24 -4.76 -5.32
N THR A 28 2.24 -4.01 -4.85
CA THR A 28 2.41 -2.86 -3.96
C THR A 28 3.19 -3.23 -2.69
N LEU A 29 2.82 -4.33 -2.01
CA LEU A 29 3.53 -4.78 -0.82
C LEU A 29 4.97 -5.23 -1.11
N THR A 30 5.22 -5.79 -2.29
CA THR A 30 6.58 -6.16 -2.72
C THR A 30 7.46 -4.91 -2.94
N ILE A 31 6.90 -3.86 -3.53
CA ILE A 31 7.60 -2.58 -3.73
C ILE A 31 7.94 -1.95 -2.38
N ILE A 32 6.99 -1.95 -1.43
CA ILE A 32 7.20 -1.45 -0.07
C ILE A 32 8.31 -2.24 0.65
N ASP A 33 8.28 -3.58 0.59
CA ASP A 33 9.32 -4.42 1.19
C ASP A 33 10.73 -4.09 0.65
N TRP A 34 10.87 -3.90 -0.66
CA TRP A 34 12.15 -3.52 -1.27
C TRP A 34 12.60 -2.11 -0.86
N ALA A 35 11.67 -1.16 -0.78
CA ALA A 35 11.96 0.19 -0.31
C ALA A 35 12.45 0.17 1.15
N MET A 36 11.75 -0.54 2.05
CA MET A 36 12.12 -0.68 3.46
C MET A 36 13.50 -1.31 3.64
N LYS A 37 13.81 -2.37 2.90
CA LYS A 37 15.15 -3.00 2.91
C LYS A 37 16.24 -2.03 2.48
N THR A 38 15.98 -1.22 1.46
CA THR A 38 16.94 -0.23 0.96
C THR A 38 17.17 0.88 1.99
N ILE A 39 16.10 1.45 2.53
CA ILE A 39 16.16 2.51 3.55
C ILE A 39 16.90 2.03 4.80
N ASN A 40 16.54 0.86 5.34
CA ASN A 40 17.16 0.34 6.57
C ASN A 40 18.63 -0.06 6.38
N ARG A 41 19.01 -0.52 5.18
CA ARG A 41 20.43 -0.73 4.84
C ARG A 41 21.21 0.58 4.90
N ASP A 42 20.63 1.69 4.43
CA ASP A 42 21.32 2.97 4.40
C ASP A 42 21.34 3.63 5.79
N ARG A 43 20.28 3.51 6.59
CA ARG A 43 20.25 3.89 8.02
C ARG A 43 21.30 3.17 8.85
N ALA A 44 21.48 1.86 8.63
CA ALA A 44 22.49 1.08 9.32
C ALA A 44 23.93 1.58 9.08
N LYS A 45 24.21 2.21 7.92
CA LYS A 45 25.53 2.78 7.61
C LYS A 45 25.84 4.03 8.44
N VAL A 46 24.82 4.76 8.87
CA VAL A 46 24.94 5.98 9.67
C VAL A 46 24.61 5.76 11.15
N GLY A 47 24.33 4.51 11.55
CA GLY A 47 24.02 4.16 12.94
C GLY A 47 22.61 4.54 13.40
N GLU A 48 21.68 4.74 12.47
CA GLU A 48 20.28 5.03 12.78
C GLU A 48 19.48 3.74 13.01
N GLU A 49 18.47 3.82 13.88
CA GLU A 49 17.54 2.71 14.12
C GLU A 49 16.72 2.37 12.86
N PRO A 50 16.38 1.07 12.66
CA PRO A 50 15.54 0.65 11.55
C PRO A 50 14.19 1.38 11.54
N LEU A 51 13.77 1.82 10.35
CA LEU A 51 12.42 2.28 10.11
C LEU A 51 11.47 1.07 10.12
N ASP A 52 10.33 1.25 10.77
CA ASP A 52 9.17 0.36 10.67
C ASP A 52 7.99 1.12 10.08
N ILE A 53 7.47 0.64 8.95
CA ILE A 53 6.39 1.30 8.22
C ILE A 53 5.06 1.29 9.00
N ALA A 54 4.89 0.36 9.94
CA ALA A 54 3.67 0.28 10.75
C ALA A 54 3.54 1.43 11.77
N PHE A 55 4.63 2.15 12.04
CA PHE A 55 4.69 3.18 13.08
C PHE A 55 5.01 4.58 12.55
N ILE A 56 4.88 4.80 11.24
CA ILE A 56 5.06 6.14 10.67
C ILE A 56 3.94 7.09 11.13
N PRO A 57 4.23 8.39 11.33
CA PRO A 57 3.20 9.38 11.61
C PRO A 57 2.24 9.49 10.43
N LEU A 58 0.97 9.72 10.72
CA LEU A 58 -0.10 9.86 9.73
C LEU A 58 -0.42 11.34 9.42
N ASP A 59 0.21 12.27 10.14
CA ASP A 59 0.05 13.72 10.09
C ASP A 59 1.27 14.43 9.47
N ASP A 60 2.00 13.74 8.59
CA ASP A 60 3.21 14.27 7.95
C ASP A 60 2.89 15.37 6.90
N ALA A 61 3.05 16.64 7.30
CA ALA A 61 2.78 17.78 6.42
C ALA A 61 3.51 17.74 5.07
N PRO A 62 4.81 17.37 4.98
CA PRO A 62 5.49 17.21 3.69
C PRO A 62 4.83 16.18 2.75
N THR A 63 4.29 15.09 3.30
CA THR A 63 3.55 14.08 2.54
C THR A 63 2.24 14.65 2.00
N TYR A 64 1.48 15.39 2.81
CA TYR A 64 0.26 16.07 2.35
C TYR A 64 0.57 17.15 1.30
N ASP A 65 1.65 17.91 1.46
CA ASP A 65 2.08 18.91 0.46
C ASP A 65 2.37 18.26 -0.91
N LEU A 66 2.99 17.08 -0.93
CA LEU A 66 3.23 16.31 -2.15
C LEU A 66 1.91 15.83 -2.77
N LEU A 67 1.01 15.32 -1.93
CA LEU A 67 -0.32 14.88 -2.33
C LEU A 67 -1.13 16.03 -2.94
N GLN A 68 -1.18 17.19 -2.30
CA GLN A 68 -1.91 18.38 -2.76
C GLN A 68 -1.39 18.93 -4.10
N LYS A 69 -0.10 18.71 -4.43
CA LYS A 69 0.48 19.02 -5.74
C LYS A 69 0.05 18.02 -6.83
N ALA A 70 -0.69 16.98 -6.47
CA ALA A 70 -1.08 15.85 -7.32
C ALA A 70 0.12 15.13 -7.95
N GLU A 71 1.24 15.10 -7.25
CA GLU A 71 2.44 14.34 -7.60
C GLU A 71 2.30 12.85 -7.24
N THR A 72 1.12 12.27 -7.48
CA THR A 72 0.72 10.92 -7.03
C THR A 72 1.07 9.80 -8.02
N THR A 73 2.06 9.99 -8.89
CA THR A 73 2.55 8.89 -9.74
C THR A 73 3.18 7.82 -8.86
N ALA A 74 2.84 6.54 -9.05
CA ALA A 74 3.24 5.42 -8.18
C ALA A 74 2.68 5.48 -6.73
N VAL A 75 1.72 6.36 -6.45
CA VAL A 75 0.93 6.31 -5.20
C VAL A 75 -0.28 5.44 -5.44
N PHE A 76 -0.31 4.27 -4.79
CA PHE A 76 -1.33 3.24 -4.99
C PHE A 76 -2.75 3.83 -4.96
N GLN A 77 -3.60 3.42 -5.91
CA GLN A 77 -4.97 3.91 -6.16
C GLN A 77 -5.09 5.38 -6.62
N LEU A 78 -4.08 6.23 -6.40
CA LEU A 78 -4.13 7.66 -6.68
C LEU A 78 -3.46 8.08 -8.00
N GLU A 79 -3.06 7.12 -8.82
CA GLU A 79 -2.24 7.36 -10.01
C GLU A 79 -3.04 7.86 -11.22
N SER A 80 -4.34 7.59 -11.25
CA SER A 80 -5.18 7.88 -12.42
C SER A 80 -5.31 9.38 -12.66
N ARG A 81 -5.44 9.78 -13.93
CA ARG A 81 -5.65 11.20 -14.29
C ARG A 81 -6.89 11.79 -13.59
N GLY A 82 -7.98 11.04 -13.52
CA GLY A 82 -9.19 11.49 -12.84
C GLY A 82 -8.97 11.73 -11.35
N MET A 83 -8.23 10.83 -10.69
CA MET A 83 -7.91 10.97 -9.27
C MET A 83 -6.99 12.16 -9.01
N LYS A 84 -5.97 12.37 -9.84
CA LYS A 84 -5.10 13.56 -9.75
C LYS A 84 -5.88 14.87 -9.85
N GLU A 85 -6.85 14.95 -10.76
CA GLU A 85 -7.69 16.14 -10.88
C GLU A 85 -8.66 16.31 -9.70
N LEU A 86 -9.12 15.22 -9.08
CA LEU A 86 -9.89 15.26 -7.84
C LEU A 86 -9.05 15.79 -6.68
N ILE A 87 -7.83 15.27 -6.50
CA ILE A 87 -6.90 15.68 -5.44
C ILE A 87 -6.57 17.17 -5.53
N LYS A 88 -6.31 17.71 -6.73
CA LYS A 88 -6.07 19.16 -6.92
C LYS A 88 -7.24 20.04 -6.46
N LYS A 89 -8.47 19.52 -6.53
CA LYS A 89 -9.68 20.24 -6.12
C LYS A 89 -9.97 20.08 -4.64
N LEU A 90 -9.82 18.86 -4.13
CA LEU A 90 -10.09 18.52 -2.73
C LEU A 90 -9.04 19.13 -1.80
N LYS A 91 -7.76 19.10 -2.20
CA LYS A 91 -6.60 19.49 -1.39
C LYS A 91 -6.62 18.81 -0.01
N PRO A 92 -6.52 17.47 0.03
CA PRO A 92 -6.52 16.71 1.27
C PRO A 92 -5.40 17.19 2.20
N ASP A 93 -5.72 17.43 3.46
CA ASP A 93 -4.77 17.85 4.50
C ASP A 93 -4.75 16.93 5.72
N CYS A 94 -5.60 15.90 5.74
CA CYS A 94 -5.64 14.85 6.74
C CYS A 94 -5.90 13.46 6.13
N LEU A 95 -5.74 12.42 6.94
CA LEU A 95 -5.91 11.04 6.48
C LEU A 95 -7.37 10.73 6.19
N GLU A 96 -8.29 11.40 6.88
CA GLU A 96 -9.73 11.25 6.71
C GLU A 96 -10.22 11.71 5.32
N ASP A 97 -9.42 12.49 4.61
CA ASP A 97 -9.70 12.93 3.23
C ASP A 97 -9.23 11.92 2.15
N LEU A 98 -8.51 10.86 2.54
CA LEU A 98 -7.96 9.80 1.67
C LEU A 98 -8.88 8.58 1.56
#